data_AF-A0A6B3CGJ4-F1
#
_entry.id   AF-A0A6B3CGJ4-F1
#
_cell.length_a   1.000
_cell.length_b   1.000
_cell.length_c   1.000
_cell.angle_alpha   90.00
_cell.angle_beta   90.00
_cell.angle_gamma   90.00
#
_symmetry.space_group_name_H-M   'P 1'
#
loop_
_entity.id
_entity.type
_entity.pdbx_description
1 polymer ?
#
loop_
_entity_poly.entity_id
_entity_poly.type
_entity_poly.pdbx_seq_one_letter_code
_entity_poly.pdbx_strand_id
1 'polypeptide(L)' 'FVGPDRAAYAWPYRAALDAGVRVTSGSDAPVTFPDWRQGVATMMLRESKAAGRVSGPEQRIGLAEAIRTYTIDAAWQDFA' A
#
# COMPACT_ATOMS: atom_id res chain seq x y z
N PHE A 1 4.63 10.94 18.11
CA PHE A 1 4.59 11.00 16.64
C PHE A 1 5.97 10.69 16.08
N VAL A 2 6.05 9.97 14.95
CA VAL A 2 7.34 9.54 14.35
C VAL A 2 8.05 10.63 13.51
N GLY A 3 7.43 11.80 13.34
CA GLY A 3 7.94 12.89 12.51
C GLY A 3 7.51 12.78 11.04
N PRO A 4 7.51 13.90 10.28
CA PRO A 4 7.02 13.95 8.91
C PRO A 4 7.82 13.04 7.96
N ASP A 5 9.14 12.98 8.09
CA ASP A 5 9.98 12.22 7.16
C ASP A 5 9.76 10.70 7.32
N ARG A 6 9.69 10.21 8.56
CA ARG A 6 9.39 8.79 8.82
C ARG A 6 7.95 8.43 8.45
N ALA A 7 7.01 9.36 8.65
CA ALA A 7 5.63 9.16 8.20
C ALA A 7 5.50 9.15 6.67
N ALA A 8 6.35 9.90 5.96
CA ALA A 8 6.44 9.85 4.50
C ALA A 8 7.04 8.51 4.02
N TYR A 9 8.00 7.94 4.75
CA TYR A 9 8.56 6.63 4.38
C TYR A 9 7.69 5.42 4.79
N ALA A 10 6.67 5.60 5.64
CA ALA A 10 5.79 4.51 6.04
C ALA A 10 5.13 3.83 4.82
N TRP A 11 5.12 2.49 4.80
CA TRP A 11 4.63 1.66 3.70
C TRP A 11 5.21 2.05 2.31
N PRO A 12 6.51 1.83 2.08
CA PRO A 12 7.22 2.31 0.89
C PRO A 12 7.02 1.40 -0.34
N TYR A 13 5.80 1.37 -0.88
CA TYR A 13 5.43 0.49 -2.00
C TYR A 13 6.30 0.68 -3.24
N ARG A 14 6.50 1.93 -3.71
CA ARG A 14 7.36 2.21 -4.88
C ARG A 14 8.77 1.70 -4.66
N ALA A 15 9.40 2.06 -3.54
CA ALA A 15 10.77 1.65 -3.26
C ALA A 15 10.92 0.12 -3.16
N ALA A 16 9.94 -0.58 -2.58
CA ALA A 16 9.95 -2.04 -2.53
C ALA A 16 9.85 -2.67 -3.93
N LEU A 17 8.94 -2.19 -4.77
CA LEU A 17 8.79 -2.67 -6.15
C LEU A 17 10.05 -2.39 -6.98
N ASP A 18 10.61 -1.18 -6.88
CA ASP A 18 11.82 -0.79 -7.60
C ASP A 18 13.05 -1.62 -7.17
N ALA A 19 13.06 -2.09 -5.92
CA ALA A 19 14.07 -3.02 -5.41
C ALA A 19 13.84 -4.49 -5.82
N GLY A 20 12.80 -4.78 -6.62
CA GLY A 20 12.45 -6.13 -7.07
C GLY A 20 11.76 -6.99 -6.01
N VAL A 21 11.28 -6.40 -4.91
CA VAL A 21 10.51 -7.11 -3.89
C VAL A 21 9.12 -7.41 -4.43
N ARG A 22 8.69 -8.67 -4.32
CA ARG A 22 7.30 -9.06 -4.60
C ARG A 22 6.43 -8.65 -3.41
N VAL A 23 5.66 -7.58 -3.59
CA VAL A 23 4.84 -6.98 -2.53
C VAL A 23 3.45 -7.62 -2.50
N THR A 24 2.97 -7.96 -1.32
CA THR A 24 1.60 -8.44 -1.07
C THR A 24 0.83 -7.45 -0.20
N SER A 25 -0.48 -7.40 -0.37
CA SER A 25 -1.36 -6.49 0.36
C SER A 25 -2.52 -7.26 0.99
N GLY A 26 -2.93 -6.80 2.18
CA GLY A 26 -4.10 -7.30 2.91
C GLY A 26 -4.81 -6.13 3.60
N SER A 27 -6.01 -6.39 4.12
CA SER A 27 -6.73 -5.38 4.91
C SER A 27 -6.34 -5.38 6.40
N ASP A 28 -5.65 -6.43 6.87
CA ASP A 28 -5.44 -6.65 8.30
C ASP A 28 -6.78 -6.69 9.08
N ALA A 29 -7.79 -7.39 8.54
CA ALA A 29 -9.05 -7.56 9.25
C ALA A 29 -8.87 -8.52 10.45
N PRO A 30 -9.53 -8.28 11.59
CA PRO A 30 -10.58 -7.28 11.82
C PRO A 30 -10.08 -5.91 12.32
N VAL A 31 -8.76 -5.65 12.36
CA VAL A 31 -8.22 -4.35 12.80
C VAL A 31 -8.71 -3.22 11.89
N THR A 32 -8.81 -3.49 10.57
CA THR A 32 -9.51 -2.61 9.62
C THR A 32 -10.65 -3.31 8.90
N PHE A 33 -11.58 -2.52 8.36
CA PHE A 33 -12.67 -3.05 7.52
C PHE A 33 -12.10 -3.60 6.19
N PRO A 34 -12.49 -4.82 5.77
CA PRO A 34 -11.89 -5.49 4.60
C PRO A 34 -12.42 -4.95 3.26
N ASP A 35 -12.14 -3.68 2.95
CA ASP A 35 -12.41 -3.08 1.63
C ASP A 35 -11.10 -2.93 0.83
N TRP A 36 -10.86 -3.88 -0.08
CA TRP A 36 -9.67 -3.88 -0.93
C TRP A 36 -9.55 -2.61 -1.80
N ARG A 37 -10.68 -1.98 -2.17
CA ARG A 37 -10.66 -0.73 -2.97
C ARG A 37 -10.08 0.41 -2.16
N GLN A 38 -10.31 0.44 -0.84
CA GLN A 38 -9.68 1.41 0.05
C GLN A 38 -8.16 1.21 0.09
N GLY A 39 -7.68 -0.04 0.13
CA GLY A 39 -6.25 -0.36 0.04
C GLY A 39 -5.63 0.15 -1.27
N VAL A 40 -6.27 -0.16 -2.40
CA VAL A 40 -5.86 0.32 -3.73
C VAL A 40 -5.81 1.85 -3.80
N ALA A 41 -6.87 2.53 -3.34
CA ALA A 41 -6.91 3.99 -3.30
C ALA A 41 -5.79 4.57 -2.40
N THR A 42 -5.50 3.94 -1.27
CA THR A 42 -4.42 4.38 -0.36
C THR A 42 -3.05 4.31 -1.02
N MET A 43 -2.77 3.23 -1.75
CA MET A 43 -1.51 3.06 -2.48
C MET A 43 -1.33 4.08 -3.62
N MET A 44 -2.42 4.41 -4.32
CA MET A 44 -2.38 5.35 -5.45
C MET A 44 -2.37 6.81 -5.01
N LEU A 45 -3.14 7.15 -3.97
CA LEU A 45 -3.35 8.54 -3.56
C LEU A 45 -2.42 8.96 -2.43
N ARG A 46 -2.00 8.02 -1.56
CA ARG A 46 -1.17 8.29 -0.38
C ARG A 46 -1.77 9.37 0.53
N GLU A 47 -3.10 9.48 0.54
CA GLU A 47 -3.86 10.51 1.22
C GLU A 47 -4.50 9.95 2.49
N SER A 48 -4.30 10.64 3.62
CA SER A 48 -4.94 10.27 4.88
C SER A 48 -6.45 10.42 4.78
N LYS A 49 -7.19 9.33 5.00
CA LYS A 49 -8.67 9.36 5.11
C LYS A 49 -9.17 10.32 6.19
N ALA A 50 -8.39 10.52 7.26
CA ALA A 50 -8.80 11.36 8.40
C ALA A 50 -8.53 12.85 8.17
N ALA A 51 -7.46 13.21 7.44
CA ALA A 51 -6.98 14.59 7.37
C ALA A 51 -6.85 15.14 5.93
N GLY A 52 -7.08 14.33 4.90
CA GLY A 52 -6.87 14.72 3.49
C GLY A 52 -5.42 15.03 3.14
N ARG A 53 -4.47 14.74 4.05
CA ARG A 53 -3.06 15.05 3.87
C ARG A 53 -2.38 13.94 3.08
N VAL A 54 -1.71 14.31 1.99
CA VAL A 54 -0.82 13.41 1.27
C VAL A 54 0.50 13.26 2.04
N SER A 55 0.95 12.01 2.22
CA SER A 55 2.23 11.67 2.86
C SER A 55 3.08 10.84 1.90
N GLY A 56 4.37 11.14 1.73
CA GLY A 56 5.31 10.44 0.81
C GLY A 56 4.72 10.11 -0.57
N PRO A 57 4.33 11.11 -1.39
CA PRO A 57 3.76 10.89 -2.72
C PRO A 57 4.68 10.12 -3.68
N GLU A 58 5.99 10.10 -3.44
CA GLU A 58 6.98 9.30 -4.18
C GLU A 58 6.79 7.79 -3.99
N GLN A 59 6.09 7.36 -2.93
CA GLN A 59 5.80 5.95 -2.68
C GLN A 59 4.53 5.44 -3.37
N ARG A 60 3.89 6.26 -4.22
CA ARG A 60 2.70 5.88 -4.98
C ARG A 60 3.02 4.79 -6.00
N ILE A 61 2.05 3.90 -6.20
CA ILE A 61 2.08 2.90 -7.27
C ILE A 61 0.84 3.00 -8.16
N GLY A 62 0.94 2.51 -9.39
CA GLY A 62 -0.16 2.52 -10.35
C GLY A 62 -1.24 1.48 -10.02
N LEU A 63 -2.41 1.62 -10.65
CA LEU A 63 -3.55 0.71 -10.44
C LEU A 63 -3.18 -0.76 -10.73
N ALA A 64 -2.45 -1.02 -11.82
CA ALA A 64 -2.07 -2.38 -12.19
C ALA A 64 -1.15 -3.02 -11.13
N GLU A 65 -0.16 -2.28 -10.62
CA GLU A 65 0.71 -2.73 -9.54
C GLU A 65 -0.11 -2.98 -8.27
N ALA A 66 -0.99 -2.06 -7.88
CA ALA A 66 -1.83 -2.18 -6.69
C ALA A 66 -2.81 -3.36 -6.74
N ILE A 67 -3.40 -3.67 -7.90
CA ILE A 67 -4.26 -4.85 -8.06
C ILE A 67 -3.43 -6.13 -7.98
N ARG A 68 -2.21 -6.12 -8.53
CA ARG A 68 -1.31 -7.27 -8.51
C ARG A 68 -0.94 -7.68 -7.08
N THR A 69 -0.68 -6.72 -6.19
CA THR A 69 -0.33 -6.99 -4.78
C THR A 69 -1.46 -7.64 -3.97
N TYR A 70 -2.72 -7.39 -4.35
CA TYR A 70 -3.91 -8.01 -3.73
C TYR A 70 -4.33 -9.34 -4.39
N THR A 71 -3.74 -9.71 -5.53
CA THR A 71 -4.18 -10.85 -6.33
C THR A 71 -3.04 -11.84 -6.54
N ILE A 72 -2.40 -11.83 -7.70
CA ILE A 72 -1.43 -12.86 -8.09
C ILE A 72 -0.20 -12.91 -7.15
N ASP A 73 0.22 -11.78 -6.58
CA ASP A 73 1.36 -11.79 -5.66
C ASP A 73 0.97 -12.32 -4.27
N ALA A 74 -0.25 -12.03 -3.81
CA ALA A 74 -0.78 -12.60 -2.56
C ALA A 74 -1.03 -14.11 -2.71
N ALA A 75 -1.63 -14.56 -3.81
CA ALA A 75 -1.81 -15.99 -4.10
C ALA A 75 -0.46 -16.73 -4.18
N TRP A 76 0.53 -16.12 -4.83
CA TRP A 76 1.89 -16.67 -4.89
C TRP A 76 2.52 -16.83 -3.50
N GLN A 77 2.35 -15.85 -2.60
CA GLN A 77 2.85 -15.94 -1.22
C GLN A 77 2.17 -17.09 -0.45
N ASP A 78 0.87 -17.27 -0.64
CA ASP A 78 0.08 -18.26 0.09
C ASP A 78 0.15 -19.66 -0.53
N PHE A 79 0.88 -19.84 -1.63
CA PHE A 79 0.94 -21.08 -2.41
C PHE A 79 -0.45 -21.56 -2.89
N ALA A 80 -1.31 -20.62 -3.32
CA ALA A 80 -2.69 -20.85 -3.74
C ALA A 80 -2.91 -20.72 -5.26
#